data_AF-A0AB34GCY1-F1
#
_entry.id   AF-A0AB34GCY1-F1
#
_cell.length_a   1.000
_cell.length_b   1.000
_cell.length_c   1.000
_cell.angle_alpha   90.00
_cell.angle_beta   90.00
_cell.angle_gamma   90.00
#
_symmetry.space_group_name_H-M   'P 1'
#
loop_
_entity.id
_entity.type
_entity.pdbx_description
1 polymer ?
#
loop_
_entity_poly.entity_id
_entity_poly.type
_entity_poly.pdbx_seq_one_letter_code
_entity_poly.pdbx_strand_id
1 'polypeptide(L)'
;MIAVGSDDSSPNAMAKVQIFEYNENTRKYAKAETLLTVTDPVHDIAFAPNLGRSFHILAIATKDVRIFTLKPVRIMRGTGESNESDMAHLSVSYGGWGGGYGYDIDMVCM
;
A
#
# COMPACT_ATOMS: atom_id res chain seq x y z
N MET A 1 -5.12 -8.23 3.47
CA MET A 1 -4.43 -7.40 2.46
C MET A 1 -3.06 -8.01 2.18
N ILE A 2 -2.62 -7.94 0.94
CA ILE A 2 -1.30 -8.40 0.49
C ILE A 2 -0.69 -7.30 -0.40
N ALA A 3 0.63 -7.17 -0.34
CA ALA A 3 1.39 -6.28 -1.21
C ALA A 3 2.32 -7.14 -2.08
N VAL A 4 2.43 -6.80 -3.35
CA VAL A 4 3.25 -7.50 -4.32
C VAL A 4 4.20 -6.49 -4.94
N GLY A 5 5.50 -6.80 -4.90
CA GLY A 5 6.56 -6.01 -5.50
C GLY A 5 7.12 -6.69 -6.74
N SER A 6 7.67 -5.88 -7.64
CA SER A 6 8.44 -6.35 -8.79
C SER A 6 9.88 -5.82 -8.69
N ASP A 7 10.83 -6.71 -8.95
CA ASP A 7 12.27 -6.45 -9.01
C ASP A 7 12.75 -6.06 -10.42
N ASP A 8 11.83 -5.91 -11.38
CA ASP A 8 12.16 -5.55 -12.75
C ASP A 8 12.94 -4.23 -12.80
N SER A 9 14.15 -4.26 -13.37
CA SER A 9 15.01 -3.09 -13.53
C SER A 9 14.64 -2.19 -14.71
N SER A 10 13.62 -2.57 -15.51
CA SER A 10 13.20 -1.74 -16.63
C SER A 10 12.61 -0.40 -16.15
N PRO A 11 13.08 0.75 -16.67
CA PRO A 11 12.57 2.05 -16.29
C PRO A 11 11.15 2.33 -16.83
N ASN A 12 10.66 1.50 -17.76
CA ASN A 12 9.35 1.65 -18.38
C ASN A 12 8.20 1.06 -17.56
N ALA A 13 8.49 0.15 -16.62
CA ALA A 13 7.45 -0.39 -15.76
C ALA A 13 7.10 0.63 -14.68
N MET A 14 6.08 1.45 -14.96
CA MET A 14 5.47 2.32 -13.97
C MET A 14 4.78 1.47 -12.89
N ALA A 15 4.89 1.89 -11.63
CA ALA A 15 4.37 1.21 -10.46
C ALA A 15 4.89 -0.23 -10.25
N LYS A 16 5.96 -0.33 -9.47
CA LYS A 16 6.58 -1.61 -9.09
C LYS A 16 5.89 -2.31 -7.92
N VAL A 17 4.95 -1.65 -7.23
CA VAL A 17 4.22 -2.22 -6.10
C VAL A 17 2.71 -2.08 -6.27
N GLN A 18 2.01 -3.19 -6.08
CA GLN A 18 0.55 -3.27 -6.12
C GLN A 18 0.03 -3.85 -4.82
N ILE A 19 -1.09 -3.31 -4.34
CA ILE A 19 -1.76 -3.75 -3.12
C ILE A 19 -3.07 -4.42 -3.51
N PHE A 20 -3.31 -5.59 -2.93
CA PHE A 20 -4.53 -6.36 -3.12
C PHE A 20 -5.24 -6.59 -1.79
N GLU A 21 -6.56 -6.52 -1.83
CA GLU A 21 -7.42 -6.82 -0.71
C GLU A 21 -8.27 -8.04 -1.02
N TYR A 22 -8.52 -8.86 0.01
CA TYR A 22 -9.40 -10.00 -0.13
C TYR A 22 -10.84 -9.53 -0.10
N ASN A 23 -11.58 -9.81 -1.16
CA ASN A 23 -13.00 -9.53 -1.23
C ASN A 23 -13.77 -10.80 -0.81
N GLU A 24 -14.42 -10.74 0.35
CA GLU A 24 -15.22 -11.84 0.90
C GLU A 24 -16.40 -12.23 -0.02
N ASN A 25 -17.00 -11.27 -0.72
CA ASN A 25 -18.17 -11.52 -1.56
C ASN A 25 -17.82 -12.35 -2.79
N THR A 26 -16.68 -12.05 -3.42
CA THR A 26 -16.20 -12.76 -4.61
C THR A 26 -15.24 -13.89 -4.27
N ARG A 27 -14.81 -14.00 -3.00
CA ARG A 27 -13.76 -14.89 -2.49
C ARG A 27 -12.45 -14.81 -3.27
N LYS A 28 -12.13 -13.62 -3.78
CA LYS A 28 -10.95 -13.36 -4.61
C LYS A 28 -10.19 -12.16 -4.10
N TYR A 29 -8.89 -12.15 -4.34
CA TYR A 29 -8.08 -10.96 -4.18
C TYR A 29 -8.35 -10.01 -5.33
N ALA A 30 -8.62 -8.75 -5.00
CA ALA A 30 -8.84 -7.70 -5.96
C ALA A 30 -7.85 -6.56 -5.73
N LYS A 31 -7.48 -5.89 -6.82
CA LYS A 31 -6.50 -4.81 -6.78
C LYS A 31 -7.13 -3.61 -6.07
N ALA A 32 -6.54 -3.22 -4.95
CA ALA A 32 -6.99 -2.09 -4.14
C ALA A 32 -6.28 -0.80 -4.53
N GLU A 33 -4.95 -0.85 -4.67
CA GLU A 33 -4.14 0.36 -4.89
C GLU A 33 -2.85 0.04 -5.64
N THR A 34 -2.28 1.04 -6.31
CA THR A 34 -1.03 0.93 -7.06
C THR A 34 -0.09 2.06 -6.66
N LEU A 35 1.08 1.72 -6.09
CA LEU A 35 2.03 2.70 -5.57
C LEU A 35 2.89 3.28 -6.70
N LEU A 36 2.34 4.25 -7.43
CA LEU A 36 2.97 4.89 -8.58
C LEU A 36 4.30 5.58 -8.26
N THR A 37 4.51 5.99 -7.00
CA THR A 37 5.74 6.65 -6.59
C THR A 37 6.93 5.70 -6.49
N VAL A 38 6.70 4.39 -6.37
CA VAL A 38 7.75 3.36 -6.30
C VAL A 38 8.14 2.94 -7.72
N THR A 39 9.25 3.50 -8.19
CA THR A 39 9.78 3.30 -9.55
C THR A 39 11.01 2.40 -9.58
N ASP A 40 11.77 2.35 -8.48
CA ASP A 40 12.96 1.52 -8.36
C ASP A 40 12.59 0.04 -8.13
N PRO A 41 13.46 -0.91 -8.53
CA PRO A 41 13.30 -2.32 -8.23
C PRO A 41 13.03 -2.58 -6.76
N VAL A 42 12.08 -3.46 -6.48
CA VAL A 42 11.69 -3.81 -5.12
C VAL A 42 12.44 -5.04 -4.66
N HIS A 43 13.16 -4.92 -3.55
CA HIS A 43 13.94 -5.99 -2.96
C HIS A 43 13.18 -6.72 -1.86
N ASP A 44 12.44 -5.97 -1.05
CA ASP A 44 11.66 -6.53 0.06
C ASP A 44 10.45 -5.66 0.40
N ILE A 45 9.42 -6.28 0.99
CA ILE A 45 8.19 -5.64 1.42
C ILE A 45 7.73 -6.26 2.74
N ALA A 46 7.47 -5.42 3.74
CA ALA A 46 6.96 -5.87 5.04
C ALA A 46 5.81 -5.01 5.55
N PHE A 47 4.74 -5.67 6.01
CA PHE A 47 3.70 -5.00 6.80
C PHE A 47 4.11 -4.94 8.27
N ALA A 48 3.91 -3.79 8.89
CA ALA A 48 4.01 -3.71 10.35
C ALA A 48 2.82 -4.42 11.02
N PRO A 49 2.99 -4.94 12.25
CA PRO A 49 1.89 -5.48 13.04
C PRO A 49 0.79 -4.44 13.27
N ASN A 50 -0.48 -4.78 13.06
CA ASN A 50 -1.58 -3.80 13.10
C ASN A 50 -2.31 -3.74 14.45
N LEU A 51 -1.59 -3.91 15.56
CA LEU A 51 -2.17 -3.90 16.90
C LEU A 51 -2.59 -2.47 17.30
N GLY A 52 -3.88 -2.29 17.62
CA GLY A 52 -4.42 -1.03 18.13
C GLY A 52 -4.52 0.12 17.10
N ARG A 53 -4.39 -0.16 15.80
CA ARG A 53 -4.42 0.85 14.73
C ARG A 53 -5.54 0.59 13.72
N SER A 54 -6.10 1.66 13.17
CA SER A 54 -7.10 1.63 12.10
C SER A 54 -6.50 1.80 10.69
N PHE A 55 -5.19 1.67 10.58
CA PHE A 55 -4.42 1.82 9.34
C PHE A 55 -3.29 0.81 9.30
N HIS A 56 -2.83 0.49 8.10
CA HIS A 56 -1.69 -0.39 7.88
C HIS A 56 -0.44 0.43 7.60
N ILE A 57 0.70 -0.03 8.11
CA ILE A 57 2.01 0.51 7.75
C ILE A 57 2.72 -0.53 6.88
N LEU A 58 3.25 -0.08 5.75
CA LEU A 58 3.96 -0.89 4.77
C LEU A 58 5.35 -0.29 4.55
N ALA A 59 6.39 -1.08 4.81
CA ALA A 59 7.76 -0.75 4.46
C ALA A 59 8.13 -1.43 3.14
N ILE A 60 8.79 -0.69 2.25
CA ILE A 60 9.27 -1.18 0.95
C ILE A 60 10.75 -0.85 0.85
N ALA A 61 11.57 -1.87 0.66
CA ALA A 61 12.99 -1.74 0.41
C ALA A 61 13.23 -1.70 -1.10
N THR A 62 13.57 -0.52 -1.61
CA THR A 62 14.15 -0.36 -2.95
C THR A 62 15.59 0.13 -2.83
N LYS A 63 16.06 1.03 -3.70
CA LYS A 63 17.28 1.81 -3.47
C LYS A 63 17.24 2.56 -2.14
N ASP A 64 16.07 3.10 -1.78
CA ASP A 64 15.81 3.77 -0.51
C ASP A 64 14.62 3.09 0.18
N VAL A 65 14.62 3.03 1.52
CA VAL A 65 13.49 2.48 2.27
C VAL A 65 12.36 3.50 2.30
N ARG A 66 11.16 3.08 1.88
CA ARG A 66 9.96 3.92 1.86
C ARG A 66 8.90 3.34 2.79
N ILE A 67 8.33 4.20 3.64
CA ILE A 67 7.28 3.84 4.59
C ILE A 67 5.96 4.47 4.13
N PHE A 68 4.95 3.62 3.94
CA PHE A 68 3.62 4.00 3.52
C PHE A 68 2.63 3.74 4.65
N THR A 69 1.73 4.70 4.87
CA THR A 69 0.52 4.54 5.69
C THR A 69 -0.66 4.36 4.76
N LEU A 70 -1.37 3.25 4.92
CA LEU A 70 -2.53 2.86 4.13
C LEU A 70 -3.77 2.93 5.03
N LYS A 71 -4.67 3.89 4.77
CA LYS A 71 -5.95 3.97 5.50
C LYS A 71 -7.10 3.52 4.59
N PRO A 72 -7.94 2.56 5.03
CA PRO A 72 -9.12 2.16 4.29
C PRO A 72 -10.07 3.35 4.14
N VAL A 73 -10.42 3.73 2.91
CA VAL A 73 -11.47 4.72 2.66
C VAL A 73 -12.75 3.96 2.31
N ARG A 74 -13.71 3.99 3.23
CA ARG A 74 -15.06 3.49 2.95
C ARG A 74 -15.78 4.52 2.11
N ILE A 75 -15.78 4.35 0.80
CA ILE A 75 -16.67 5.11 -0.06
C ILE A 75 -18.06 4.47 0.08
N MET A 76 -18.96 5.09 0.83
CA MET A 76 -20.39 4.76 0.74
C MET A 76 -20.88 5.23 -0.63
N ARG A 77 -21.16 4.30 -1.55
CA ARG A 77 -21.86 4.62 -2.80
C ARG A 77 -23.17 3.85 -2.88
N GLY A 78 -24.25 4.61 -3.07
CA GLY A 78 -25.58 4.10 -3.29
C GLY A 78 -25.64 3.20 -4.53
N THR A 79 -26.49 2.18 -4.41
CA THR A 79 -27.01 1.29 -5.44
C THR A 79 -26.66 1.60 -6.90
N GLY A 80 -25.90 0.69 -7.53
CA GLY A 80 -26.05 0.35 -8.95
C GLY A 80 -24.92 0.79 -9.88
N GLU A 81 -23.83 0.02 -9.95
CA GLU A 81 -23.11 -0.39 -11.17
C GLU A 81 -21.91 -1.25 -10.72
N SER A 82 -21.73 -2.42 -11.32
CA SER A 82 -20.69 -3.39 -10.95
C SER A 82 -19.49 -3.26 -11.91
N ASN A 83 -18.49 -2.48 -11.53
CA ASN A 83 -17.20 -2.47 -12.24
C ASN A 83 -16.10 -3.05 -11.33
N GLU A 84 -15.20 -3.85 -11.90
CA GLU A 84 -14.10 -4.54 -11.20
C GLU A 84 -13.10 -3.57 -10.52
N SER A 85 -13.23 -2.28 -10.81
CA SER A 85 -12.52 -1.15 -10.22
C SER A 85 -13.17 -0.55 -8.96
N ASP A 86 -14.33 -1.06 -8.50
CA ASP A 86 -15.02 -0.60 -7.27
C ASP A 86 -14.35 -1.12 -5.97
N MET A 87 -13.03 -1.24 -6.00
CA MET A 87 -12.22 -1.80 -4.93
C MET A 87 -11.79 -0.72 -3.96
N ALA A 88 -11.70 -1.09 -2.68
CA ALA A 88 -11.40 -0.22 -1.55
C ALA A 88 -10.32 0.82 -1.89
N HIS A 89 -10.74 2.08 -2.01
CA HIS A 89 -9.79 3.17 -2.19
C HIS A 89 -8.95 3.28 -0.91
N LEU A 90 -7.63 3.20 -1.02
CA LEU A 90 -6.72 3.38 0.11
C LEU A 90 -6.19 4.81 0.05
N SER A 91 -6.35 5.57 1.13
CA SER A 91 -5.59 6.81 1.23
C SER A 91 -4.15 6.45 1.57
N VAL A 92 -3.26 6.73 0.64
CA VAL A 92 -1.83 6.46 0.75
C VAL A 92 -1.13 7.74 1.15
N SER A 93 -0.37 7.69 2.25
CA SER A 93 0.53 8.77 2.65
C SER A 93 1.92 8.21 2.88
N TYR A 94 2.96 8.90 2.39
CA TYR A 94 4.36 8.56 2.63
C TYR A 94 5.05 9.74 3.32
N GLY A 95 5.81 9.46 4.37
CA GLY A 95 6.60 10.46 5.09
C GLY A 95 8.05 10.44 4.64
N GLY A 96 8.56 11.57 4.17
CA GLY A 96 10.01 11.77 4.00
C GLY A 96 10.63 12.15 5.35
N TRP A 97 11.83 11.65 5.63
CA TRP A 97 12.64 12.11 6.76
C TRP A 97 13.08 13.56 6.51
N GLY A 98 12.21 14.51 6.82
CA GLY A 98 12.39 15.92 6.51
C GLY A 98 11.51 16.81 7.37
N GLY A 99 11.93 17.04 8.60
CA GLY A 99 11.64 18.25 9.39
C GLY A 99 10.21 18.45 9.90
N GLY A 100 10.03 18.20 11.21
CA GLY A 100 8.96 18.78 12.03
C GLY A 100 7.60 18.12 11.87
N TYR A 101 6.99 17.70 12.98
CA TYR A 101 5.65 17.10 13.03
C TYR A 101 5.50 15.78 12.24
N GLY A 102 6.45 14.86 12.43
CA GLY A 102 6.35 13.49 11.92
C GLY A 102 6.10 12.53 13.07
N TYR A 103 5.03 11.74 12.98
CA TYR A 103 4.80 10.57 13.84
C TYR A 103 6.08 9.72 13.85
N ASP A 104 6.70 9.54 15.02
CA ASP A 104 7.78 8.57 15.19
C ASP A 104 7.20 7.20 14.90
N ILE A 105 7.41 6.71 13.67
CA ILE A 105 7.13 5.32 13.32
C ILE A 105 8.35 4.54 13.78
N ASP A 106 8.43 4.28 15.08
CA ASP A 106 9.38 3.31 15.63
C ASP A 106 9.03 1.95 15.03
N MET A 107 9.74 1.61 13.95
CA MET A 107 9.77 0.27 13.40
C MET A 107 10.57 -0.58 14.38
N VAL A 108 9.89 -1.08 15.43
CA VAL A 108 10.44 -2.15 16.26
C VAL A 108 10.57 -3.37 15.34
N CYS A 109 11.78 -3.54 14.81
CA CYS A 109 12.22 -4.76 14.16
C CYS A 109 12.15 -5.87 15.21
N MET A 110 11.22 -6.81 15.07
CA MET A 110 11.23 -8.07 15.81
C MET A 110 11.93 -9.14 14.98
#